data_AF-A0A502FTS5-F1
#
_entry.id   AF-A0A502FTS5-F1
#
_cell.length_a   1.000
_cell.length_b   1.000
_cell.length_c   1.000
_cell.angle_alpha   90.00
_cell.angle_beta   90.00
_cell.angle_gamma   90.00
#
_symmetry.space_group_name_H-M   'P 1'
#
loop_
_entity.id
_entity.type
_entity.pdbx_description
1 polymer ?
#
loop_
_entity_poly.entity_id
_entity_poly.type
_entity_poly.pdbx_seq_one_letter_code
_entity_poly.pdbx_strand_id
1 'polypeptide(L)' 'MPAQREVQPLLVRRYGRDRLYNVTRQHYVTVQELRGWAQKGRPLVVIDDETNTDVTQVLLAADPPRLGAVFH' A
#
# COMPACT_ATOMS: atom_id res chain seq x y z
N MET A 1 18.44 -14.68 -21.33
CA MET A 1 18.38 -13.95 -20.04
C MET A 1 17.15 -13.05 -20.08
N PRO A 2 16.07 -13.32 -19.31
CA PRO A 2 14.97 -12.37 -19.25
C PRO A 2 15.44 -11.14 -18.49
N ALA A 3 15.37 -9.96 -19.12
CA ALA A 3 15.55 -8.71 -18.43
C ALA A 3 14.49 -8.64 -17.32
N GLN A 4 14.92 -8.78 -16.06
CA GLN A 4 14.10 -8.39 -14.92
C GLN A 4 13.78 -6.90 -15.13
N ARG A 5 12.61 -6.61 -15.68
CA ARG A 5 12.08 -5.24 -15.69
C ARG A 5 12.15 -4.79 -14.24
N GLU A 6 13.02 -3.83 -13.95
CA GLU A 6 13.16 -3.26 -12.62
C GLU A 6 11.82 -2.60 -12.29
N VAL A 7 10.94 -3.38 -11.65
CA VAL A 7 9.64 -2.89 -11.21
C VAL A 7 9.95 -2.00 -10.02
N GLN A 8 10.14 -0.71 -10.31
CA GLN A 8 10.36 0.29 -9.28
C GLN A 8 9.24 0.19 -8.24
N PRO A 9 9.58 0.01 -6.95
CA PRO A 9 8.58 -0.10 -5.91
C PRO A 9 7.73 1.16 -5.87
N LEU A 10 6.42 0.99 -5.69
CA LEU A 10 5.53 2.12 -5.44
C LEU A 10 5.83 2.69 -4.06
N LEU A 11 6.32 3.92 -4.01
CA LEU A 11 6.55 4.63 -2.77
C LEU A 11 5.27 5.35 -2.35
N VAL A 12 4.82 5.06 -1.14
CA VAL A 12 3.59 5.63 -0.57
C VAL A 12 3.94 6.26 0.77
N ARG A 13 3.57 7.52 0.95
CA ARG A 13 3.70 8.22 2.23
C ARG A 13 2.38 8.19 2.96
N ARG A 14 2.43 7.82 4.24
CA ARG A 14 1.29 7.84 5.14
C ARG A 14 1.34 9.12 5.98
N TYR A 15 0.30 9.93 5.85
CA TYR A 15 0.09 11.17 6.59
C TYR A 15 -1.02 10.97 7.63
N GLY A 16 -0.68 10.31 8.74
CA GLY A 16 -1.64 9.94 9.77
C GLY A 16 -2.47 8.70 9.41
N ARG A 17 -3.69 8.57 9.96
CA ARG A 17 -4.46 7.31 9.90
C ARG A 17 -4.98 6.94 8.50
N ASP A 18 -5.62 7.86 7.80
CA ASP A 18 -6.38 7.57 6.59
C ASP A 18 -5.75 8.09 5.29
N ARG A 19 -4.80 9.04 5.40
CA ARG A 19 -4.21 9.68 4.22
C ARG A 19 -2.97 8.92 3.78
N LEU A 20 -3.07 8.29 2.62
CA LEU A 20 -1.96 7.62 1.94
C LEU A 20 -1.76 8.30 0.60
N TYR A 21 -0.56 8.81 0.37
CA TYR A 21 -0.18 9.51 -0.85
C TYR A 21 0.86 8.70 -1.60
N ASN A 22 0.54 8.26 -2.80
CA ASN A 22 1.46 7.58 -3.68
C ASN A 22 2.38 8.62 -4.33
N VAL A 23 3.66 8.59 -3.96
CA VAL A 23 4.68 9.51 -4.50
C VAL A 23 5.01 9.16 -5.95
N THR A 24 5.08 7.87 -6.28
CA THR A 24 5.41 7.39 -7.62
C THR A 24 4.38 7.81 -8.67
N ARG A 25 3.11 7.89 -8.29
CA ARG A 25 1.98 8.20 -9.18
C ARG A 25 1.25 9.49 -8.82
N GLN A 26 1.76 10.25 -7.85
CA GLN A 26 1.25 11.56 -7.42
C GLN A 26 -0.27 11.61 -7.17
N HIS A 27 -0.82 10.60 -6.48
CA HIS A 27 -2.25 10.55 -6.15
C HIS A 27 -2.50 9.92 -4.79
N TYR A 28 -3.69 10.18 -4.23
CA TYR A 28 -4.15 9.54 -3.01
C TYR A 28 -4.65 8.13 -3.29
N VAL A 29 -4.33 7.21 -2.39
CA VAL A 29 -4.66 5.79 -2.48
C VAL A 29 -5.30 5.32 -1.20
N THR A 30 -6.06 4.24 -1.27
CA THR A 30 -6.60 3.60 -0.06
C THR A 30 -5.75 2.40 0.38
N VAL A 31 -5.86 2.01 1.66
CA VAL A 31 -5.26 0.77 2.17
C VAL A 31 -5.69 -0.44 1.33
N GLN A 32 -6.95 -0.44 0.86
CA GLN A 32 -7.53 -1.52 0.09
C GLN A 32 -6.88 -1.65 -1.31
N GLU A 33 -6.59 -0.53 -1.97
CA GLU A 33 -5.84 -0.52 -3.23
C GLU A 33 -4.40 -1.00 -3.07
N LEU A 34 -3.70 -0.54 -2.01
CA LEU A 34 -2.34 -1.01 -1.70
C LEU A 34 -2.31 -2.52 -1.52
N ARG A 35 -3.27 -3.07 -0.78
CA ARG A 35 -3.44 -4.52 -0.64
C ARG A 35 -3.68 -5.20 -1.98
N GLY A 36 -4.52 -4.63 -2.83
CA GLY A 36 -4.75 -5.12 -4.19
C GLY A 36 -3.47 -5.16 -5.03
N TRP A 37 -2.56 -4.19 -4.86
CA TRP A 37 -1.26 -4.18 -5.54
C TRP A 37 -0.29 -5.21 -4.95
N ALA A 38 -0.21 -5.32 -3.62
CA ALA A 38 0.60 -6.33 -2.96
C ALA A 38 0.17 -7.75 -3.36
N GLN A 39 -1.12 -8.03 -3.41
CA GLN A 39 -1.68 -9.32 -3.85
C GLN A 39 -1.39 -9.64 -5.31
N LYS A 40 -1.27 -8.61 -6.17
CA LYS A 40 -0.85 -8.76 -7.57
C LYS A 40 0.67 -8.96 -7.72
N GLY A 41 1.40 -9.10 -6.62
CA GLY A 41 2.87 -9.24 -6.62
C GLY A 41 3.60 -7.96 -7.01
N ARG A 42 2.96 -6.80 -6.86
CA ARG A 42 3.57 -5.51 -7.19
C ARG A 42 4.36 -5.00 -5.98
N PRO A 43 5.67 -4.72 -6.12
CA PRO A 43 6.46 -4.18 -5.03
C PRO A 43 5.96 -2.78 -4.65
N LEU A 44 5.69 -2.58 -3.37
CA LEU A 44 5.27 -1.30 -2.80
C LEU A 44 5.88 -1.14 -1.41
N VAL A 45 6.13 0.11 -1.02
CA VAL A 45 6.73 0.50 0.25
C VAL A 45 5.91 1.66 0.82
N VAL A 46 5.45 1.50 2.05
CA VAL A 46 4.68 2.50 2.78
C VAL A 46 5.53 3.04 3.93
N ILE A 47 5.93 4.30 3.81
CA ILE A 47 6.67 5.01 4.86
C ILE A 47 5.71 5.94 5.60
N ASP A 48 5.73 5.84 6.93
CA ASP A 48 5.03 6.78 7.78
C ASP A 48 5.79 8.10 7.84
N ASP A 49 5.14 9.22 7.51
CA ASP A 49 5.81 10.52 7.41
C ASP A 49 6.18 11.07 8.79
N GLU A 50 5.37 10.76 9.82
CA GLU A 50 5.59 11.22 11.20
C GLU A 50 6.77 10.51 11.87
N THR A 51 6.93 9.21 11.64
CA THR A 51 7.97 8.39 12.28
C THR A 51 9.10 7.96 11.34
N ASN A 52 9.00 8.28 10.06
CA ASN A 52 9.91 7.84 8.99
C ASN A 52 10.15 6.31 8.96
N THR A 53 9.17 5.54 9.41
CA THR A 53 9.30 4.09 9.59
C THR A 53 8.55 3.34 8.48
N ASP A 54 9.08 2.19 8.05
CA ASP A 54 8.35 1.29 7.17
C ASP A 54 7.20 0.62 7.92
N VAL A 55 5.98 0.93 7.49
CA VAL A 55 4.75 0.37 8.06
C VAL A 55 4.04 -0.54 7.05
N THR A 56 4.73 -0.93 5.97
CA THR A 56 4.16 -1.75 4.88
C THR A 56 3.53 -3.02 5.43
N GLN A 57 4.26 -3.76 6.26
CA GLN A 57 3.75 -5.01 6.82
C GLN A 57 2.59 -4.79 7.78
N VAL A 58 2.66 -3.79 8.65
CA VAL A 58 1.61 -3.48 9.62
C VAL A 58 0.31 -3.08 8.91
N LEU A 59 0.42 -2.24 7.87
CA LEU A 59 -0.72 -1.77 7.09
C LEU A 59 -1.41 -2.90 6.31
N LEU A 60 -0.64 -3.87 5.82
CA LEU A 60 -1.15 -5.04 5.11
C LEU A 60 -1.68 -6.11 6.06
N ALA A 61 -1.10 -6.25 7.26
CA ALA A 61 -1.47 -7.24 8.26
C ALA A 61 -2.79 -6.92 8.99
N ALA A 62 -3.16 -5.65 9.11
CA ALA A 62 -4.37 -5.21 9.81
C ALA A 62 -5.69 -5.58 9.11
N ASP A 63 -5.77 -6.72 8.38
CA ASP A 63 -7.02 -7.24 7.84
C ASP A 63 -7.96 -7.62 9.00
N PRO A 64 -9.07 -6.90 9.24
CA PRO A 64 -10.15 -7.52 9.97
C PRO A 64 -10.68 -8.69 9.12
N PRO A 65 -11.06 -9.83 9.72
CA PRO A 65 -11.70 -10.91 8.98
C PRO A 65 -12.88 -10.32 8.21
N ARG A 66 -12.94 -10.60 6.90
CA ARG A 66 -14.02 -10.17 6.01
C ARG A 66 -15.36 -10.70 6.53
N LEU A 67 -16.02 -9.93 7.38
CA LEU A 67 -17.40 -10.13 7.80
C LEU A 67 -18.31 -9.37 6.81
N GLY A 68 -18.72 -10.04 5.72
CA GLY A 68 -19.76 -9.60 4.78
C GLY A 68 -19.38 -8.39 3.90
N ALA A 69 -19.65 -8.28 2.60
CA ALA A 69 -20.62 -8.94 1.73
C ALA A 69 -22.05 -8.99 2.30
N VAL A 70 -22.64 -7.85 2.71
CA VAL A 70 -24.11 -7.70 2.86
C VAL A 70 -24.53 -6.21 2.72
N PHE A 71 -25.13 -5.89 1.56
CA PHE A 71 -26.11 -4.84 1.14
C PHE A 71 -26.20 -3.45 1.80
N HIS A 72 -26.19 -2.39 0.96
CA HIS A 72 -27.36 -1.53 0.68
C HIS A 72 -27.24 -0.87 -0.70
#